data_AF-A0A267FFZ0-F1
#
_entry.id   AF-A0A267FFZ0-F1
#
_cell.length_a   1.000
_cell.length_b   1.000
_cell.length_c   1.000
_cell.angle_alpha   90.00
_cell.angle_beta   90.00
_cell.angle_gamma   90.00
#
_symmetry.space_group_name_H-M   'P 1'
#
loop_
_entity.id
_entity.type
_entity.pdbx_description
1 polymer ?
#
loop_
_entity_poly.entity_id
_entity_poly.type
_entity_poly.pdbx_seq_one_letter_code
_entity_poly.pdbx_strand_id
1 'polypeptide(L)'
;MKPWTTAAVWGRAHLAIMLLFLAITCASVAASASEGGEDQEFDAEKRAYGSMPWGKRAYGSMPWGKRAYGSMPWGKRAYGSMPWGKRAYGSMPWGKRAYGSMPWGKRAYGSMPWGKRAYGSMPWGKRAYGSMPWGKRAYGSMPWGKRAYGSMPWGKRAYGSMPWGKRAYGSMPWGKRAYGSMPWGKRTYGNMPWGR
;
A
#
# COMPACT_ATOMS: atom_id res chain seq x y z
N MET A 1 38.36 23.63 -11.76
CA MET A 1 37.12 23.07 -12.32
C MET A 1 36.94 21.62 -11.86
N LYS A 2 35.80 21.34 -11.19
CA LYS A 2 35.15 20.03 -10.90
C LYS A 2 35.92 18.92 -10.12
N PRO A 3 35.71 18.83 -8.79
CA PRO A 3 36.21 17.73 -7.95
C PRO A 3 35.10 16.68 -7.63
N TRP A 4 34.71 15.78 -8.55
CA TRP A 4 33.58 14.84 -8.28
C TRP A 4 33.72 13.43 -8.89
N THR A 5 34.93 12.95 -9.20
CA THR A 5 35.10 11.65 -9.88
C THR A 5 35.81 10.56 -9.09
N THR A 6 36.22 10.81 -7.84
CA THR A 6 36.85 9.78 -6.97
C THR A 6 35.85 9.06 -6.05
N ALA A 7 34.77 9.71 -5.60
CA ALA A 7 33.78 9.10 -4.70
C ALA A 7 32.91 8.00 -5.37
N ALA A 8 32.67 8.10 -6.68
CA ALA A 8 31.83 7.15 -7.41
C ALA A 8 32.51 5.79 -7.65
N VAL A 9 33.85 5.75 -7.67
CA VAL A 9 34.62 4.53 -7.88
C VAL A 9 34.67 3.69 -6.60
N TRP A 10 34.81 4.34 -5.43
CA TRP A 10 34.76 3.67 -4.12
C TRP A 10 33.38 3.05 -3.82
N GLY A 11 32.29 3.73 -4.18
CA GLY A 11 30.93 3.19 -4.00
C GLY A 11 30.66 1.94 -4.85
N ARG A 12 31.21 1.87 -6.06
CA ARG A 12 31.11 0.70 -6.94
C ARG A 12 31.96 -0.47 -6.45
N ALA A 13 33.17 -0.21 -5.94
CA ALA A 13 34.02 -1.22 -5.33
C ALA A 13 33.38 -1.83 -4.06
N HIS A 14 32.79 -1.00 -3.19
CA HIS A 14 32.06 -1.48 -2.01
C HIS A 14 30.84 -2.34 -2.37
N LEU A 15 30.08 -1.96 -3.40
CA LEU A 15 28.96 -2.75 -3.91
C LEU A 15 29.43 -4.08 -4.50
N ALA A 16 30.55 -4.11 -5.23
CA ALA A 16 31.12 -5.34 -5.75
C ALA A 16 31.59 -6.29 -4.63
N ILE A 17 32.22 -5.76 -3.57
CA ILE A 17 32.63 -6.53 -2.40
C ILE A 17 31.41 -7.08 -1.64
N MET A 18 30.37 -6.27 -1.45
CA MET A 18 29.11 -6.72 -0.83
C MET A 18 28.41 -7.83 -1.63
N LEU A 19 28.42 -7.74 -2.97
CA LEU A 19 27.86 -8.78 -3.84
C LEU A 19 28.71 -10.06 -3.81
N LEU A 20 30.03 -9.94 -3.66
CA LEU A 20 30.95 -11.07 -3.51
C LEU A 20 30.73 -11.79 -2.17
N PHE A 21 30.60 -11.03 -1.07
CA PHE A 21 30.24 -11.61 0.22
C PHE A 21 28.85 -12.25 0.21
N LEU A 22 27.87 -11.67 -0.50
CA LEU A 22 26.54 -12.25 -0.69
C LEU A 22 26.59 -13.55 -1.50
N ALA A 23 27.43 -13.61 -2.53
CA ALA A 23 27.64 -14.81 -3.34
C ALA A 23 28.34 -15.93 -2.56
N ILE A 24 29.37 -15.58 -1.77
CA ILE A 24 30.11 -16.54 -0.93
C ILE A 24 29.19 -17.08 0.18
N THR A 25 28.41 -16.22 0.84
CA THR A 25 27.41 -16.67 1.83
C THR A 25 26.28 -17.49 1.20
N CYS A 26 25.84 -17.18 -0.03
CA CYS A 26 24.93 -18.05 -0.77
C CYS A 26 25.54 -19.43 -1.07
N ALA A 27 26.82 -19.50 -1.44
CA ALA A 27 27.50 -20.76 -1.73
C ALA A 27 27.71 -21.61 -0.46
N SER A 28 28.06 -20.99 0.67
CA SER A 28 28.22 -21.69 1.94
C SER A 28 26.88 -22.16 2.53
N VAL A 29 25.78 -21.43 2.30
CA VAL A 29 24.42 -21.89 2.68
C VAL A 29 23.91 -22.99 1.75
N ALA A 30 24.36 -23.03 0.49
CA ALA A 30 24.04 -24.13 -0.42
C ALA A 30 24.73 -25.44 -0.02
N ALA A 31 25.94 -25.38 0.56
CA ALA A 31 26.69 -26.56 0.99
C ALA A 31 26.14 -27.23 2.26
N SER A 32 25.38 -26.52 3.10
CA SER A 32 24.77 -27.07 4.33
C SER A 32 23.36 -27.65 4.14
N ALA A 33 22.86 -27.72 2.90
CA ALA A 33 21.51 -28.18 2.59
C ALA A 33 21.42 -29.65 2.12
N SER A 34 22.45 -30.47 2.35
CA SER A 34 22.58 -31.82 1.75
C SER A 34 22.25 -33.01 2.67
N GLU A 35 21.76 -32.84 3.90
CA GLU A 35 21.43 -34.00 4.74
C GLU A 35 20.08 -33.84 5.43
N GLY A 36 19.14 -34.73 5.10
CA GLY A 36 17.89 -34.89 5.85
C GLY A 36 16.71 -35.52 5.09
N GLY A 37 16.72 -36.85 4.96
CA GLY A 37 15.56 -37.71 5.25
C GLY A 37 14.56 -38.03 4.13
N GLU A 38 14.56 -39.31 3.72
CA GLU A 38 13.58 -39.99 2.86
C GLU A 38 12.28 -40.37 3.63
N ASP A 39 11.28 -40.86 2.90
CA ASP A 39 10.03 -41.54 3.31
C ASP A 39 8.92 -40.74 4.03
N GLN A 40 7.93 -40.29 3.25
CA GLN A 40 6.50 -40.41 3.59
C GLN A 40 5.62 -40.10 2.36
N GLU A 41 5.22 -41.16 1.66
CA GLU A 41 4.16 -41.13 0.66
C GLU A 41 2.85 -41.59 1.31
N PHE A 42 1.97 -40.64 1.59
CA PHE A 42 0.54 -40.84 1.82
C PHE A 42 -0.16 -39.68 1.12
N ASP A 43 -1.22 -39.94 0.36
CA ASP A 43 -1.95 -39.03 -0.53
C ASP A 43 -2.47 -37.72 0.13
N ALA A 44 -1.56 -36.78 0.38
CA ALA A 44 -1.75 -35.44 0.95
C ALA A 44 -1.22 -34.36 -0.03
N GLU A 45 -1.63 -34.47 -1.29
CA GLU A 45 -1.06 -33.81 -2.48
C GLU A 45 -0.54 -32.36 -2.28
N LYS A 46 0.80 -32.25 -2.17
CA LYS A 46 1.68 -31.07 -2.30
C LYS A 46 1.61 -30.01 -1.20
N ARG A 47 1.81 -30.43 0.06
CA ARG A 47 2.28 -29.54 1.14
C ARG A 47 3.81 -29.61 1.24
N ALA A 48 4.50 -28.48 1.19
CA ALA A 48 5.95 -28.39 1.36
C ALA A 48 6.30 -27.52 2.58
N TYR A 49 7.26 -27.97 3.38
CA TYR A 49 7.74 -27.31 4.60
C TYR A 49 9.24 -27.01 4.49
N GLY A 50 9.73 -26.01 5.22
CA GLY A 50 11.16 -25.66 5.29
C GLY A 50 11.43 -24.16 5.23
N SER A 51 12.68 -23.73 5.06
CA SER A 51 13.02 -22.31 4.96
C SER A 51 12.56 -21.67 3.65
N MET A 52 12.70 -22.38 2.52
CA MET A 52 12.31 -21.93 1.17
C MET A 52 11.48 -22.98 0.39
N PRO A 53 10.32 -23.43 0.89
CA PRO A 53 9.60 -24.53 0.26
C PRO A 53 8.81 -24.08 -0.96
N TRP A 54 8.70 -24.97 -1.94
CA TRP A 54 7.94 -24.78 -3.18
C TRP A 54 6.81 -25.81 -3.30
N GLY A 55 5.60 -25.39 -3.64
CA GLY A 55 4.49 -26.35 -3.81
C GLY A 55 3.12 -25.76 -4.12
N LYS A 56 2.10 -26.62 -4.26
CA LYS A 56 0.70 -26.14 -4.32
C LYS A 56 0.35 -25.43 -3.01
N ARG A 57 0.80 -25.97 -1.88
CA ARG A 57 0.69 -25.38 -0.54
C ARG A 57 2.07 -25.39 0.12
N ALA A 58 2.61 -24.23 0.47
CA ALA A 58 3.97 -24.13 1.02
C ALA A 58 3.98 -23.35 2.36
N TYR A 59 4.77 -23.83 3.33
CA TYR A 59 4.85 -23.31 4.70
C TYR A 59 6.31 -23.10 5.10
N GLY A 60 6.71 -21.88 5.44
CA GLY A 60 8.12 -21.61 5.75
C GLY A 60 8.47 -20.15 5.98
N SER A 61 9.75 -19.83 6.03
CA SER A 61 10.20 -18.43 6.11
C SER A 61 9.92 -17.67 4.81
N MET A 62 10.27 -18.26 3.66
CA MET A 62 10.09 -17.69 2.31
C MET A 62 9.43 -18.69 1.33
N PRO A 63 8.19 -19.14 1.60
CA PRO A 63 7.55 -20.18 0.80
C PRO A 63 6.95 -19.64 -0.51
N TRP A 64 6.95 -20.48 -1.53
CA TRP A 64 6.39 -20.19 -2.86
C TRP A 64 5.31 -21.20 -3.24
N GLY A 65 4.18 -20.71 -3.75
CA GLY A 65 3.13 -21.63 -4.19
C GLY A 65 1.82 -21.04 -4.65
N LYS A 66 0.84 -21.90 -4.96
CA LYS A 66 -0.54 -21.43 -5.17
C LYS A 66 -1.09 -20.84 -3.87
N ARG A 67 -0.79 -21.47 -2.73
CA ARG A 67 -1.13 -21.02 -1.39
C ARG A 67 0.13 -21.06 -0.51
N ALA A 68 0.63 -19.92 -0.06
CA ALA A 68 1.88 -19.81 0.68
C ALA A 68 1.66 -19.17 2.06
N TYR A 69 2.30 -19.72 3.10
CA TYR A 69 2.15 -19.31 4.50
C TYR A 69 3.52 -19.14 5.17
N GLY A 70 3.86 -17.92 5.63
CA GLY A 70 5.21 -17.67 6.12
C GLY A 70 5.52 -16.24 6.51
N SER A 71 6.78 -15.92 6.76
CA SER A 71 7.21 -14.54 6.99
C SER A 71 7.14 -13.70 5.72
N MET A 72 7.67 -14.21 4.60
CA MET A 72 7.66 -13.56 3.27
C MET A 72 7.12 -14.50 2.16
N PRO A 73 5.84 -14.90 2.21
CA PRO A 73 5.29 -15.86 1.27
C PRO A 73 4.96 -15.25 -0.09
N TRP A 74 5.18 -16.02 -1.16
CA TRP A 74 4.81 -15.68 -2.53
C TRP A 74 3.78 -16.63 -3.12
N GLY A 75 2.71 -16.09 -3.72
CA GLY A 75 1.76 -16.96 -4.38
C GLY A 75 0.49 -16.35 -4.97
N LYS A 76 -0.41 -17.20 -5.48
CA LYS A 76 -1.76 -16.72 -5.85
C LYS A 76 -2.50 -16.22 -4.60
N ARG A 77 -2.34 -16.93 -3.48
CA ARG A 77 -2.85 -16.57 -2.16
C ARG A 77 -1.73 -16.68 -1.13
N ALA A 78 -1.30 -15.56 -0.56
CA ALA A 78 -0.17 -15.50 0.36
C ALA A 78 -0.60 -14.94 1.73
N TYR A 79 -0.12 -15.56 2.82
CA TYR A 79 -0.46 -15.23 4.20
C TYR A 79 0.79 -15.12 5.05
N GLY A 80 1.08 -13.95 5.61
CA GLY A 80 2.35 -13.74 6.32
C GLY A 80 2.58 -12.34 6.84
N SER A 81 3.80 -12.05 7.29
CA SER A 81 4.17 -10.67 7.67
C SER A 81 4.26 -9.76 6.45
N MET A 82 4.93 -10.22 5.38
CA MET A 82 5.15 -9.47 4.14
C MET A 82 4.78 -10.31 2.89
N PRO A 83 3.51 -10.69 2.70
CA PRO A 83 3.06 -11.60 1.66
C PRO A 83 2.91 -10.92 0.29
N TRP A 84 3.33 -11.59 -0.79
CA TRP A 84 3.17 -11.13 -2.17
C TRP A 84 2.25 -12.05 -2.98
N GLY A 85 1.28 -11.49 -3.69
CA GLY A 85 0.40 -12.33 -4.50
C GLY A 85 -0.78 -11.68 -5.22
N LYS A 86 -1.62 -12.51 -5.85
CA LYS A 86 -2.91 -12.01 -6.38
C LYS A 86 -3.82 -11.58 -5.21
N ARG A 87 -3.82 -12.35 -4.13
CA ARG A 87 -4.52 -12.09 -2.88
C ARG A 87 -3.54 -12.25 -1.72
N ALA A 88 -3.25 -11.19 -0.98
CA ALA A 88 -2.23 -11.16 0.05
C ALA A 88 -2.82 -10.69 1.39
N TYR A 89 -2.46 -11.36 2.49
CA TYR A 89 -2.99 -11.13 3.84
C TYR A 89 -1.86 -11.07 4.85
N GLY A 90 -1.66 -9.93 5.51
CA GLY A 90 -0.50 -9.75 6.38
C GLY A 90 -0.32 -8.35 6.93
N SER A 91 0.78 -8.10 7.64
CA SER A 91 1.09 -6.76 8.14
C SER A 91 1.38 -5.78 7.00
N MET A 92 2.20 -6.19 6.01
CA MET A 92 2.57 -5.39 4.84
C MET A 92 2.39 -6.15 3.51
N PRO A 93 1.14 -6.46 3.13
CA PRO A 93 0.83 -7.31 1.98
C PRO A 93 0.88 -6.56 0.65
N TRP A 94 1.39 -7.20 -0.40
CA TRP A 94 1.40 -6.67 -1.77
C TRP A 94 0.58 -7.55 -2.70
N GLY A 95 -0.30 -6.94 -3.51
CA GLY A 95 -1.03 -7.72 -4.49
C GLY A 95 -2.11 -7.03 -5.30
N LYS A 96 -2.83 -7.80 -6.14
CA LYS A 96 -4.05 -7.26 -6.79
C LYS A 96 -5.10 -6.90 -5.74
N ARG A 97 -5.23 -7.75 -4.72
CA ARG A 97 -6.10 -7.55 -3.56
C ARG A 97 -5.29 -7.80 -2.28
N ALA A 98 -5.09 -6.77 -1.46
CA ALA A 98 -4.21 -6.82 -0.30
C ALA A 98 -4.97 -6.42 0.98
N TYR A 99 -4.73 -7.15 2.08
CA TYR A 99 -5.45 -7.00 3.36
C TYR A 99 -4.50 -7.00 4.55
N GLY A 100 -4.54 -5.93 5.35
CA GLY A 100 -3.89 -5.86 6.66
C GLY A 100 -3.43 -4.45 7.03
N SER A 101 -2.34 -4.25 7.77
CA SER A 101 -2.03 -2.93 8.35
C SER A 101 -1.61 -1.90 7.30
N MET A 102 -0.64 -2.24 6.43
CA MET A 102 -0.11 -1.36 5.37
C MET A 102 -0.15 -2.05 3.99
N PRO A 103 -1.35 -2.31 3.43
CA PRO A 103 -1.50 -3.08 2.20
C PRO A 103 -1.25 -2.24 0.95
N TRP A 104 -0.60 -2.83 -0.04
CA TRP A 104 -0.36 -2.25 -1.36
C TRP A 104 -1.06 -3.04 -2.46
N GLY A 105 -1.84 -2.37 -3.32
CA GLY A 105 -2.45 -3.09 -4.43
C GLY A 105 -3.41 -2.34 -5.35
N LYS A 106 -4.02 -3.07 -6.29
CA LYS A 106 -5.14 -2.49 -7.07
C LYS A 106 -6.33 -2.21 -6.16
N ARG A 107 -6.60 -3.11 -5.20
CA ARG A 107 -7.61 -2.98 -4.17
C ARG A 107 -6.98 -3.31 -2.82
N ALA A 108 -6.90 -2.33 -1.92
CA ALA A 108 -6.18 -2.45 -0.65
C ALA A 108 -7.11 -2.12 0.52
N TYR A 109 -7.05 -2.93 1.59
CA TYR A 109 -7.92 -2.85 2.77
C TYR A 109 -7.09 -2.91 4.05
N GLY A 110 -7.11 -1.86 4.86
CA GLY A 110 -6.21 -1.78 6.01
C GLY A 110 -6.25 -0.51 6.81
N SER A 111 -5.32 -0.33 7.75
CA SER A 111 -5.18 0.94 8.47
C SER A 111 -4.64 2.04 7.56
N MET A 112 -3.57 1.75 6.80
CA MET A 112 -2.92 2.68 5.87
C MET A 112 -2.74 2.06 4.47
N PRO A 113 -3.84 1.86 3.72
CA PRO A 113 -3.80 1.16 2.43
C PRO A 113 -3.40 2.08 1.26
N TRP A 114 -2.57 1.55 0.35
CA TRP A 114 -2.22 2.18 -0.92
C TRP A 114 -2.81 1.43 -2.12
N GLY A 115 -3.49 2.15 -3.03
CA GLY A 115 -3.92 1.51 -4.25
C GLY A 115 -4.74 2.31 -5.25
N LYS A 116 -5.22 1.65 -6.31
CA LYS A 116 -6.22 2.29 -7.20
C LYS A 116 -7.52 2.53 -6.44
N ARG A 117 -7.91 1.57 -5.59
CA ARG A 117 -9.06 1.64 -4.69
C ARG A 117 -8.60 1.22 -3.29
N ALA A 118 -8.64 2.15 -2.34
CA ALA A 118 -8.09 1.97 -0.99
C ALA A 118 -9.18 2.21 0.06
N TYR A 119 -9.25 1.34 1.07
CA TYR A 119 -10.26 1.34 2.13
C TYR A 119 -9.61 1.19 3.50
N GLY A 120 -9.74 2.19 4.37
CA GLY A 120 -9.02 2.17 5.63
C GLY A 120 -9.16 3.42 6.49
N SER A 121 -8.38 3.55 7.55
CA SER A 121 -8.34 4.78 8.36
C SER A 121 -7.68 5.93 7.59
N MET A 122 -6.53 5.66 6.97
CA MET A 122 -5.70 6.62 6.21
C MET A 122 -5.38 6.09 4.80
N PRO A 123 -6.38 5.97 3.90
CA PRO A 123 -6.20 5.37 2.59
C PRO A 123 -5.64 6.35 1.55
N TRP A 124 -4.72 5.86 0.71
CA TRP A 124 -4.17 6.57 -0.44
C TRP A 124 -4.56 5.91 -1.76
N GLY A 125 -5.13 6.68 -2.69
CA GLY A 125 -5.41 6.10 -4.01
C GLY A 125 -6.10 6.97 -5.05
N LYS A 126 -6.42 6.38 -6.22
CA LYS A 126 -7.30 7.07 -7.18
C LYS A 126 -8.70 7.27 -6.59
N ARG A 127 -9.18 6.26 -5.86
CA ARG A 127 -10.44 6.29 -5.11
C ARG A 127 -10.17 5.79 -3.69
N ALA A 128 -10.35 6.65 -2.70
CA ALA A 128 -9.99 6.37 -1.31
C ALA A 128 -11.21 6.56 -0.39
N TYR A 129 -11.40 5.63 0.55
CA TYR A 129 -12.53 5.57 1.48
C TYR A 129 -12.06 5.34 2.91
N GLY A 130 -12.30 6.28 3.81
CA GLY A 130 -11.75 6.20 5.16
C GLY A 130 -12.02 7.39 6.06
N SER A 131 -11.37 7.45 7.22
CA SER A 131 -11.46 8.62 8.10
C SER A 131 -10.71 9.82 7.50
N MET A 132 -9.48 9.59 7.02
CA MET A 132 -8.59 10.58 6.41
C MET A 132 -8.10 10.10 5.03
N PRO A 133 -8.96 10.07 4.01
CA PRO A 133 -8.61 9.55 2.69
C PRO A 133 -7.94 10.60 1.80
N TRP A 134 -6.95 10.18 1.01
CA TRP A 134 -6.30 11.00 0.00
C TRP A 134 -6.45 10.39 -1.39
N GLY A 135 -6.89 11.19 -2.37
CA GLY A 135 -6.98 10.69 -3.74
C GLY A 135 -7.54 11.62 -4.80
N LYS A 136 -7.69 11.10 -6.03
CA LYS A 136 -8.45 11.85 -7.06
C LYS A 136 -9.91 12.01 -6.63
N ARG A 137 -10.48 10.97 -6.03
CA ARG A 137 -11.81 10.95 -5.45
C ARG A 137 -11.73 10.36 -4.03
N ALA A 138 -12.02 11.17 -3.01
CA ALA A 138 -11.84 10.81 -1.61
C ALA A 138 -13.17 10.93 -0.85
N TYR A 139 -13.47 9.95 0.00
CA TYR A 139 -14.73 9.84 0.77
C TYR A 139 -14.43 9.51 2.23
N GLY A 140 -14.80 10.41 3.15
CA GLY A 140 -14.41 10.24 4.55
C GLY A 140 -14.80 11.38 5.47
N SER A 141 -14.33 11.35 6.73
CA SER A 141 -14.55 12.45 7.67
C SER A 141 -13.75 13.70 7.24
N MET A 142 -12.47 13.52 6.92
CA MET A 142 -11.57 14.59 6.48
C MET A 142 -10.84 14.19 5.16
N PRO A 143 -11.55 14.23 4.02
CA PRO A 143 -11.01 13.76 2.74
C PRO A 143 -10.24 14.84 1.97
N TRP A 144 -9.12 14.45 1.35
CA TRP A 144 -8.33 15.30 0.45
C TRP A 144 -8.35 14.78 -0.99
N GLY A 145 -8.65 15.65 -1.95
CA GLY A 145 -8.57 15.24 -3.35
C GLY A 145 -8.97 16.23 -4.41
N LYS A 146 -8.96 15.80 -5.68
CA LYS A 146 -9.58 16.61 -6.76
C LYS A 146 -11.08 16.76 -6.51
N ARG A 147 -11.71 15.68 -6.03
CA ARG A 147 -13.11 15.63 -5.63
C ARG A 147 -13.21 14.96 -4.25
N ALA A 148 -13.61 15.71 -3.23
CA ALA A 148 -13.65 15.25 -1.85
C ALA A 148 -15.06 15.33 -1.28
N TYR A 149 -15.47 14.30 -0.53
CA TYR A 149 -16.81 14.14 0.05
C TYR A 149 -16.74 13.73 1.51
N GLY A 150 -17.19 14.58 2.43
CA GLY A 150 -17.00 14.32 3.86
C GLY A 150 -17.53 15.40 4.78
N SER A 151 -17.21 15.31 6.08
CA SER A 151 -17.54 16.38 7.03
C SER A 151 -16.69 17.63 6.78
N MET A 152 -15.38 17.45 6.59
CA MET A 152 -14.39 18.51 6.35
C MET A 152 -13.54 18.21 5.09
N PRO A 153 -14.13 18.26 3.88
CA PRO A 153 -13.45 17.90 2.64
C PRO A 153 -12.58 19.03 2.07
N TRP A 154 -11.38 18.69 1.60
CA TRP A 154 -10.48 19.61 0.89
C TRP A 154 -10.28 19.17 -0.57
N GLY A 155 -10.49 20.09 -1.51
CA GLY A 155 -10.22 19.77 -2.90
C GLY A 155 -10.52 20.82 -3.96
N LYS A 156 -10.31 20.48 -5.24
CA LYS A 156 -10.80 21.35 -6.33
C LYS A 156 -12.32 21.49 -6.28
N ARG A 157 -13.00 20.38 -5.95
CA ARG A 157 -14.44 20.30 -5.75
C ARG A 157 -14.71 19.56 -4.44
N ALA A 158 -15.28 20.23 -3.47
CA ALA A 158 -15.46 19.72 -2.10
C ALA A 158 -16.95 19.73 -1.72
N TYR A 159 -17.42 18.66 -1.09
CA TYR A 159 -18.83 18.43 -0.72
C TYR A 159 -18.95 17.95 0.72
N GLY A 160 -19.58 18.73 1.60
CA GLY A 160 -19.58 18.39 3.02
C GLY A 160 -20.21 19.43 3.95
N SER A 161 -20.05 19.27 5.25
CA SER A 161 -20.52 20.27 6.23
C SER A 161 -19.67 21.54 6.17
N MET A 162 -18.33 21.38 6.18
CA MET A 162 -17.34 22.46 6.10
C MET A 162 -16.34 22.20 4.95
N PRO A 163 -16.76 22.38 3.69
CA PRO A 163 -15.90 22.09 2.54
C PRO A 163 -14.97 23.26 2.16
N TRP A 164 -13.72 22.94 1.84
CA TRP A 164 -12.76 23.90 1.27
C TRP A 164 -12.37 23.54 -0.16
N GLY A 165 -12.42 24.51 -1.06
CA GLY A 165 -11.97 24.28 -2.42
C GLY A 165 -12.12 25.41 -3.43
N LYS A 166 -11.76 25.15 -4.68
CA LYS A 166 -12.10 26.10 -5.77
C LYS A 166 -13.63 26.21 -5.91
N ARG A 167 -14.33 25.10 -5.74
CA ARG A 167 -15.78 24.99 -5.76
C ARG A 167 -16.23 24.15 -4.56
N ALA A 168 -16.91 24.77 -3.62
CA ALA A 168 -17.27 24.17 -2.33
C ALA A 168 -18.81 24.14 -2.17
N TYR A 169 -19.34 23.02 -1.66
CA TYR A 169 -20.77 22.74 -1.54
C TYR A 169 -21.10 22.18 -0.15
N GLY A 170 -21.86 22.91 0.66
CA GLY A 170 -22.05 22.50 2.06
C GLY A 170 -22.82 23.48 2.94
N SER A 171 -22.82 23.24 4.26
CA SER A 171 -23.42 24.17 5.21
C SER A 171 -22.59 25.45 5.35
N MET A 172 -21.28 25.30 5.52
CA MET A 172 -20.30 26.39 5.67
C MET A 172 -19.17 26.27 4.64
N PRO A 173 -19.44 26.48 3.33
CA PRO A 173 -18.45 26.28 2.28
C PRO A 173 -17.46 27.43 2.14
N TRP A 174 -16.19 27.11 1.96
CA TRP A 174 -15.09 28.04 1.68
C TRP A 174 -14.52 27.83 0.29
N GLY A 175 -14.49 28.88 -0.55
CA GLY A 175 -13.87 28.75 -1.85
C GLY A 175 -13.95 29.94 -2.80
N LYS A 176 -13.37 29.81 -4.00
CA LYS A 176 -13.58 30.81 -5.06
C LYS A 176 -15.06 30.90 -5.46
N ARG A 177 -15.75 29.76 -5.41
CA ARG A 177 -17.18 29.63 -5.66
C ARG A 177 -17.79 28.73 -4.59
N ALA A 178 -18.61 29.29 -3.72
CA ALA A 178 -19.13 28.61 -2.54
C ALA A 178 -20.68 28.53 -2.60
N TYR A 179 -21.23 27.35 -2.34
CA TYR A 179 -22.66 27.04 -2.44
C TYR A 179 -23.15 26.42 -1.13
N GLY A 180 -24.02 27.12 -0.38
CA GLY A 180 -24.40 26.65 0.96
C GLY A 180 -25.27 27.59 1.78
N SER A 181 -25.48 27.24 3.04
CA SER A 181 -26.24 28.08 3.97
C SER A 181 -25.47 29.35 4.34
N MET A 182 -24.20 29.20 4.72
CA MET A 182 -23.30 30.29 5.13
C MET A 182 -21.99 30.26 4.29
N PRO A 183 -22.06 30.61 2.99
CA PRO A 183 -20.91 30.53 2.10
C PRO A 183 -19.91 31.68 2.29
N TRP A 184 -18.63 31.35 2.14
CA TRP A 184 -17.49 32.27 2.17
C TRP A 184 -16.66 32.15 0.89
N GLY A 185 -16.35 33.29 0.27
CA GLY A 185 -15.60 33.28 -0.98
C GLY A 185 -15.74 34.49 -1.87
N LYS A 186 -15.10 34.44 -3.04
CA LYS A 186 -15.22 35.50 -4.06
C LYS A 186 -16.60 35.53 -4.74
N ARG A 187 -17.24 34.38 -4.89
CA ARG A 187 -18.61 34.25 -5.42
C ARG A 187 -19.37 33.27 -4.55
N THR A 188 -20.37 33.76 -3.86
CA THR A 188 -21.16 33.02 -2.87
C THR A 188 -22.59 32.86 -3.37
N TYR A 189 -23.16 31.68 -3.15
CA TYR A 189 -24.53 31.33 -3.50
C TYR A 189 -25.15 30.66 -2.28
N GLY A 190 -26.08 31.32 -1.61
CA GLY A 190 -26.60 30.84 -0.34
C GLY A 190 -27.59 31.79 0.31
N ASN A 191 -28.16 31.35 1.42
CA ASN A 191 -29.15 32.11 2.17
C ASN A 191 -28.50 33.26 2.95
N MET A 192 -27.26 33.10 3.42
CA MET A 192 -26.50 34.12 4.16
C MET A 192 -25.07 34.25 3.63
N PRO A 193 -24.87 34.90 2.46
CA PRO A 193 -23.53 35.10 1.90
C PRO A 193 -22.73 36.11 2.75
N TRP A 194 -21.58 35.68 3.27
CA TRP A 194 -20.61 36.56 3.92
C TRP A 194 -19.56 37.01 2.91
N GLY A 195 -19.33 38.32 2.82
CA GLY A 195 -18.39 38.95 1.89
C GLY A 195 -19.08 39.51 0.63
N ARG A 196 -19.43 40.80 0.69
CA ARG A 196 -19.56 41.68 -0.47
C ARG A 196 -18.42 42.68 -0.44
#